data_AF-A0A955MEM2-F1
#
_entry.id   AF-A0A955MEM2-F1
#
_cell.length_a   1.000
_cell.length_b   1.000
_cell.length_c   1.000
_cell.angle_alpha   90.00
_cell.angle_beta   90.00
_cell.angle_gamma   90.00
#
_symmetry.space_group_name_H-M   'P 1'
#
loop_
_entity.id
_entity.type
_entity.pdbx_description
1 polymer ?
#
loop_
_entity_poly.entity_id
_entity_poly.type
_entity_poly.pdbx_seq_one_letter_code
_entity_poly.pdbx_strand_id
1 'polypeptide(L)'
;MFWIGRATSFILTISILASPSMVFAGGLVAVQQQAVQRQQQAYQQALIQQQQAAYQQAVQQQQSAVQQQYLQQQRQAQLQSYNQAVQQQVYEQMIKQRQAQQQQVYQQAYAQAVQQKTYQAAAQARAVGEQQVLQQQIYNKAIERKIQEERFQQAKVLTNQIYDETEEIVGLKKIWEELEITSEVWPQIIDREPKRLSIQRQIDLYKEQGINIYKSADHYIGMIDSLSINNPSLLKNPFEKVVMLVAVLEYDFDNGQDRDSLARQILGGKLYEENKRRLGR
;
A
#
# COMPACT_ATOMS: atom_id res chain seq x y z
N MET A 1 -61.33 14.91 28.29
CA MET A 1 -62.30 13.96 28.87
C MET A 1 -63.09 14.69 29.94
N PHE A 2 -64.36 14.96 29.64
CA PHE A 2 -65.31 15.63 30.52
C PHE A 2 -65.84 14.63 31.56
N TRP A 3 -65.90 15.02 32.83
CA TRP A 3 -66.82 14.40 33.79
C TRP A 3 -67.47 15.50 34.64
N ILE A 4 -68.77 15.66 34.40
CA ILE A 4 -69.73 16.50 35.10
C ILE A 4 -70.64 15.56 35.88
N GLY A 5 -70.96 15.91 37.13
CA GLY A 5 -72.13 15.38 37.85
C GLY A 5 -71.79 15.08 39.30
N ARG A 6 -72.63 15.37 40.29
CA ARG A 6 -73.97 15.98 40.32
C ARG A 6 -74.23 16.29 41.80
N ALA A 7 -74.81 17.46 42.07
CA ALA A 7 -75.34 17.82 43.38
C ALA A 7 -76.65 17.08 43.66
N THR A 8 -76.87 16.63 44.90
CA THR A 8 -78.19 16.24 45.41
C THR A 8 -78.37 16.77 46.82
N SER A 9 -79.16 17.84 46.90
CA SER A 9 -79.73 18.44 48.10
C SER A 9 -80.70 17.46 48.78
N PHE A 10 -80.66 17.38 50.12
CA PHE A 10 -81.74 16.80 50.91
C PHE A 10 -82.38 17.91 51.75
N ILE A 11 -83.68 18.12 51.50
CA ILE A 11 -84.56 19.09 52.17
C ILE A 11 -85.37 18.37 53.25
N LEU A 12 -85.49 19.05 54.39
CA LEU A 12 -86.47 18.98 55.49
C LEU A 12 -87.36 17.74 55.67
N THR A 13 -87.48 17.31 56.94
CA THR A 13 -88.80 17.20 57.56
C THR A 13 -88.72 17.59 59.04
N ILE A 14 -89.34 18.73 59.36
CA ILE A 14 -89.58 19.24 60.71
C ILE A 14 -90.87 18.60 61.21
N SER A 15 -90.80 17.84 62.30
CA SER A 15 -91.99 17.39 63.04
C SER A 15 -92.09 18.19 64.33
N ILE A 16 -92.99 19.17 64.34
CA ILE A 16 -93.46 19.86 65.54
C ILE A 16 -94.60 19.03 66.13
N LEU A 17 -94.40 18.48 67.33
CA LEU A 17 -95.49 18.01 68.19
C LEU A 17 -95.52 18.90 69.43
N ALA A 18 -96.66 19.53 69.61
CA ALA A 18 -96.95 20.48 70.67
C ALA A 18 -97.77 19.83 71.78
N SER A 19 -97.42 20.21 73.02
CA SER A 19 -98.24 20.28 74.26
C SER A 19 -98.66 18.95 74.94
N PRO A 20 -98.95 18.93 76.27
CA PRO A 20 -99.31 20.06 77.13
C PRO A 20 -98.62 20.18 78.51
N SER A 21 -98.71 21.40 79.02
CA SER A 21 -98.63 21.91 80.40
C SER A 21 -98.71 20.92 81.56
N MET A 22 -97.83 21.10 82.56
CA MET A 22 -98.25 21.16 83.97
C MET A 22 -97.28 21.97 84.86
N VAL A 23 -97.92 22.81 85.65
CA VAL A 23 -97.46 23.69 86.74
C VAL A 23 -96.65 22.94 87.80
N PHE A 24 -95.45 23.42 88.13
CA PHE A 24 -94.83 23.26 89.47
C PHE A 24 -93.95 24.48 89.80
N ALA A 25 -94.62 25.55 90.20
CA ALA A 25 -94.00 26.75 90.76
C ALA A 25 -93.34 26.42 92.11
N GLY A 26 -92.07 26.79 92.27
CA GLY A 26 -91.37 26.80 93.56
C GLY A 26 -90.00 26.13 93.59
N GLY A 27 -89.77 25.10 92.77
CA GLY A 27 -88.47 24.38 92.67
C GLY A 27 -87.85 24.31 91.26
N LEU A 28 -88.63 24.57 90.21
CA LEU A 28 -88.21 24.44 88.80
C LEU A 28 -87.19 25.48 88.34
N VAL A 29 -87.16 26.68 88.94
CA VAL A 29 -86.20 27.73 88.56
C VAL A 29 -84.77 27.33 88.93
N ALA A 30 -84.57 26.65 90.08
CA ALA A 30 -83.28 26.10 90.47
C ALA A 30 -82.85 24.91 89.59
N VAL A 31 -83.80 24.02 89.22
CA VAL A 31 -83.53 22.88 88.32
C VAL A 31 -83.19 23.34 86.90
N GLN A 32 -83.86 24.38 86.40
CA GLN A 32 -83.59 24.94 85.07
C GLN A 32 -82.25 25.68 85.03
N GLN A 33 -81.90 26.47 86.06
CA GLN A 33 -80.58 27.10 86.16
C GLN A 33 -79.46 26.05 86.23
N GLN A 34 -79.66 24.99 87.01
CA GLN A 34 -78.69 23.89 87.13
C GLN A 34 -78.59 23.04 85.84
N ALA A 35 -79.67 22.92 85.06
CA ALA A 35 -79.64 22.28 83.75
C ALA A 35 -78.87 23.11 82.72
N VAL A 36 -79.08 24.43 82.69
CA VAL A 36 -78.32 25.34 81.82
C VAL A 36 -76.83 25.35 82.20
N GLN A 37 -76.51 25.34 83.49
CA GLN A 37 -75.12 25.28 83.96
C GLN A 37 -74.44 23.96 83.59
N ARG A 38 -75.15 22.82 83.71
CA ARG A 38 -74.66 21.52 83.22
C ARG A 38 -74.47 21.50 81.71
N GLN A 39 -75.36 22.12 80.95
CA GLN A 39 -75.23 22.22 79.50
C GLN A 39 -74.03 23.07 79.11
N GLN A 40 -73.79 24.19 79.78
CA GLN A 40 -72.59 25.02 79.55
C GLN A 40 -71.31 24.27 79.92
N GLN A 41 -71.29 23.54 81.04
CA GLN A 41 -70.14 22.70 81.42
C GLN A 41 -69.89 21.57 80.42
N ALA A 42 -70.95 20.89 79.97
CA ALA A 42 -70.84 19.84 78.95
C ALA A 42 -70.33 20.40 77.61
N TYR A 43 -70.77 21.59 77.21
CA TYR A 43 -70.27 22.26 76.01
C TYR A 43 -68.79 22.63 76.14
N GLN A 44 -68.36 23.20 77.28
CA GLN A 44 -66.94 23.49 77.52
C GLN A 44 -66.09 22.21 77.51
N GLN A 45 -66.57 21.12 78.14
CA GLN A 45 -65.88 19.83 78.11
C GLN A 45 -65.78 19.25 76.69
N ALA A 46 -66.86 19.34 75.90
CA ALA A 46 -66.87 18.89 74.52
C ALA A 46 -65.87 19.67 73.65
N LEU A 47 -65.76 20.98 73.86
CA LEU A 47 -64.79 21.83 73.15
C LEU A 47 -63.34 21.47 73.53
N ILE A 48 -63.07 21.21 74.80
CA ILE A 48 -61.76 20.76 75.29
C ILE A 48 -61.40 19.40 74.68
N GLN A 49 -62.33 18.44 74.67
CA GLN A 49 -62.11 17.13 74.05
C GLN A 49 -61.85 17.24 72.56
N GLN A 50 -62.61 18.08 71.85
CA GLN A 50 -62.40 18.32 70.42
C GLN A 50 -61.02 18.92 70.15
N GLN A 51 -60.60 19.89 70.96
CA GLN A 51 -59.26 20.50 70.84
C GLN A 51 -58.15 19.49 71.12
N GLN A 52 -58.30 18.63 72.13
CA GLN A 52 -57.34 17.57 72.45
C GLN A 52 -57.25 16.53 71.32
N ALA A 53 -58.38 16.10 70.76
CA ALA A 53 -58.41 15.16 69.65
C ALA A 53 -57.76 15.75 68.38
N ALA A 54 -58.06 17.01 68.06
CA ALA A 54 -57.44 17.72 66.93
C ALA A 54 -55.93 17.87 67.12
N TYR A 55 -55.47 18.18 68.33
CA TYR A 55 -54.04 18.27 68.66
C TYR A 55 -53.35 16.91 68.49
N GLN A 56 -53.93 15.83 69.03
CA GLN A 56 -53.38 14.47 68.86
C GLN A 56 -53.30 14.07 67.38
N GLN A 57 -54.32 14.37 66.60
CA GLN A 57 -54.34 14.11 65.17
C GLN A 57 -53.26 14.91 64.43
N ALA A 58 -53.08 16.19 64.77
CA ALA A 58 -52.03 17.03 64.19
C ALA A 58 -50.62 16.51 64.51
N VAL A 59 -50.38 16.08 65.75
CA VAL A 59 -49.10 15.48 66.16
C VAL A 59 -48.83 14.18 65.39
N GLN A 60 -49.83 13.31 65.25
CA GLN A 60 -49.68 12.07 64.51
C GLN A 60 -49.38 12.31 63.02
N GLN A 61 -50.07 13.27 62.40
CA GLN A 61 -49.78 13.69 61.02
C GLN A 61 -48.36 14.23 60.90
N GLN A 62 -47.92 15.10 61.82
CA GLN A 62 -46.57 15.65 61.83
C GLN A 62 -45.51 14.55 61.96
N GLN A 63 -45.70 13.59 62.86
CA GLN A 63 -44.79 12.44 63.02
C GLN A 63 -44.69 11.62 61.74
N SER A 64 -45.82 11.33 61.09
CA SER A 64 -45.83 10.59 59.82
C SER A 64 -45.12 11.34 58.69
N ALA A 65 -45.28 12.66 58.61
CA ALA A 65 -44.62 13.49 57.61
C ALA A 65 -43.09 13.53 57.81
N VAL A 66 -42.63 13.66 59.07
CA VAL A 66 -41.20 13.62 59.40
C VAL A 66 -40.61 12.25 59.06
N GLN A 67 -41.31 11.16 59.37
CA GLN A 67 -40.86 9.81 59.03
C GLN A 67 -40.75 9.60 57.51
N GLN A 68 -41.73 10.09 56.74
CA GLN A 68 -41.69 10.04 55.28
C GLN A 68 -40.53 10.86 54.70
N GLN A 69 -40.32 12.06 55.23
CA GLN A 69 -39.21 12.93 54.83
C GLN A 69 -37.85 12.26 55.11
N TYR A 70 -37.70 11.62 56.27
CA TYR A 70 -36.49 10.87 56.61
C TYR A 70 -36.22 9.71 55.65
N LEU A 71 -37.23 8.91 55.32
CA LEU A 71 -37.12 7.82 54.35
C LEU A 71 -36.79 8.34 52.94
N GLN A 72 -37.34 9.48 52.55
CA GLN A 72 -37.03 10.12 51.28
C GLN A 72 -35.56 10.57 51.22
N GLN A 73 -35.05 11.18 52.29
CA GLN A 73 -33.64 11.57 52.39
C GLN A 73 -32.71 10.34 52.34
N GLN A 74 -33.04 9.26 53.06
CA GLN A 74 -32.26 8.02 52.97
C GLN A 74 -32.20 7.46 51.56
N ARG A 75 -33.34 7.40 50.85
CA ARG A 75 -33.36 6.94 49.44
C ARG A 75 -32.53 7.84 48.53
N GLN A 76 -32.60 9.16 48.70
CA GLN A 76 -31.78 10.09 47.93
C GLN A 76 -30.28 9.88 48.19
N ALA A 77 -29.88 9.72 49.45
CA ALA A 77 -28.49 9.44 49.81
C ALA A 77 -28.00 8.10 49.22
N GLN A 78 -28.84 7.06 49.26
CA GLN A 78 -28.53 5.77 48.63
C GLN A 78 -28.35 5.89 47.12
N LEU A 79 -29.23 6.63 46.44
CA LEU A 79 -29.12 6.87 45.00
C LEU A 79 -27.84 7.64 44.64
N GLN A 80 -27.47 8.65 45.44
CA GLN A 80 -26.22 9.39 45.22
C GLN A 80 -25.00 8.50 45.39
N SER A 81 -24.95 7.69 46.45
CA SER A 81 -23.86 6.73 46.68
C SER A 81 -23.77 5.69 45.56
N TYR A 82 -24.91 5.16 45.11
CA TYR A 82 -24.98 4.23 43.98
C TYR A 82 -24.46 4.87 42.69
N ASN A 83 -24.92 6.08 42.36
CA ASN A 83 -24.46 6.79 41.17
C ASN A 83 -22.95 7.07 41.19
N GLN A 84 -22.40 7.43 42.37
CA GLN A 84 -20.95 7.61 42.54
C GLN A 84 -20.18 6.29 42.33
N ALA A 85 -20.66 5.18 42.88
CA ALA A 85 -20.03 3.87 42.69
C ALA A 85 -20.04 3.44 41.22
N VAL A 86 -21.15 3.66 40.51
CA VAL A 86 -21.24 3.38 39.06
C VAL A 86 -20.26 4.26 38.28
N GLN A 87 -20.17 5.55 38.58
CA GLN A 87 -19.21 6.44 37.93
C GLN A 87 -17.75 5.99 38.15
N GLN A 88 -17.41 5.56 39.36
CA GLN A 88 -16.09 5.02 39.67
C GLN A 88 -15.80 3.75 38.87
N GLN A 89 -16.75 2.81 38.80
CA GLN A 89 -16.59 1.59 38.01
C GLN A 89 -16.39 1.87 36.52
N VAL A 90 -17.17 2.81 35.95
CA VAL A 90 -17.00 3.22 34.54
C VAL A 90 -15.62 3.83 34.31
N TYR A 91 -15.15 4.69 35.22
CA TYR A 91 -13.83 5.30 35.13
C TYR A 91 -12.70 4.26 35.21
N GLU A 92 -12.80 3.32 36.14
CA GLU A 92 -11.84 2.22 36.25
C GLU A 92 -11.79 1.35 34.98
N GLN A 93 -12.96 1.02 34.41
CA GLN A 93 -13.03 0.29 33.15
C GLN A 93 -12.37 1.07 32.01
N MET A 94 -12.60 2.38 31.92
CA MET A 94 -11.96 3.24 30.92
C MET A 94 -10.44 3.23 31.05
N ILE A 95 -9.90 3.33 32.29
CA ILE A 95 -8.45 3.26 32.52
C ILE A 95 -7.89 1.92 32.06
N LYS A 96 -8.54 0.81 32.46
CA LYS A 96 -8.11 -0.55 32.05
C LYS A 96 -8.11 -0.70 30.53
N GLN A 97 -9.15 -0.20 29.86
CA GLN A 97 -9.24 -0.24 28.40
C GLN A 97 -8.12 0.58 27.74
N ARG A 98 -7.84 1.79 28.25
CA ARG A 98 -6.74 2.63 27.75
C ARG A 98 -5.38 1.96 27.94
N GLN A 99 -5.15 1.33 29.09
CA GLN A 99 -3.92 0.58 29.36
C GLN A 99 -3.77 -0.62 28.42
N ALA A 100 -4.85 -1.38 28.19
CA ALA A 100 -4.84 -2.50 27.24
C ALA A 100 -4.55 -2.02 25.81
N GLN A 101 -5.14 -0.91 25.37
CA GLN A 101 -4.84 -0.32 24.06
C GLN A 101 -3.37 0.11 23.95
N GLN A 102 -2.81 0.76 24.97
CA GLN A 102 -1.39 1.12 24.97
C GLN A 102 -0.48 -0.11 24.88
N GLN A 103 -0.79 -1.17 25.63
CA GLN A 103 -0.03 -2.42 25.57
C GLN A 103 -0.11 -3.06 24.17
N GLN A 104 -1.28 -3.04 23.54
CA GLN A 104 -1.46 -3.56 22.18
C GLN A 104 -0.63 -2.77 21.16
N VAL A 105 -0.63 -1.44 21.25
CA VAL A 105 0.18 -0.58 20.38
C VAL A 105 1.67 -0.86 20.57
N TYR A 106 2.13 -1.01 21.82
CA TYR A 106 3.53 -1.35 22.12
C TYR A 106 3.94 -2.70 21.51
N GLN A 107 3.08 -3.72 21.65
CA GLN A 107 3.35 -5.05 21.07
C GLN A 107 3.41 -5.00 19.54
N GLN A 108 2.51 -4.25 18.90
CA GLN A 108 2.52 -4.07 17.45
C GLN A 108 3.79 -3.34 16.98
N ALA A 109 4.18 -2.26 17.65
CA ALA A 109 5.41 -1.54 17.33
C ALA A 109 6.66 -2.42 17.50
N TYR A 110 6.71 -3.22 18.56
CA TYR A 110 7.79 -4.18 18.78
C TYR A 110 7.85 -5.23 17.66
N ALA A 111 6.72 -5.82 17.27
CA ALA A 111 6.66 -6.79 16.19
C ALA A 111 7.13 -6.20 14.84
N GLN A 112 6.71 -4.97 14.53
CA GLN A 112 7.17 -4.26 13.33
C GLN A 112 8.69 -4.00 13.35
N ALA A 113 9.25 -3.59 14.49
CA ALA A 113 10.68 -3.36 14.64
C ALA A 113 11.50 -4.66 14.44
N VAL A 114 11.01 -5.79 14.96
CA VAL A 114 11.63 -7.10 14.74
C VAL A 114 11.57 -7.48 13.26
N GLN A 115 10.43 -7.29 12.62
CA GLN A 115 10.24 -7.60 11.19
C GLN A 115 11.16 -6.75 10.30
N GLN A 116 11.34 -5.47 10.61
CA GLN A 116 12.29 -4.61 9.87
C GLN A 116 13.73 -5.11 10.00
N LYS A 117 14.15 -5.48 11.22
CA LYS A 117 15.49 -6.04 11.44
C LYS A 117 15.71 -7.35 10.68
N THR A 118 14.71 -8.23 10.62
CA THR A 118 14.85 -9.49 9.87
C THR A 118 14.92 -9.25 8.37
N TYR A 119 14.16 -8.31 7.82
CA TYR A 119 14.30 -7.93 6.39
C TYR A 119 15.66 -7.33 6.08
N GLN A 120 16.20 -6.47 6.95
CA GLN A 120 17.54 -5.91 6.78
C GLN A 120 18.62 -6.99 6.81
N ALA A 121 18.54 -7.92 7.77
CA ALA A 121 19.47 -9.05 7.86
C ALA A 121 19.39 -9.96 6.62
N ALA A 122 18.17 -10.24 6.14
CA ALA A 122 17.98 -11.03 4.93
C ALA A 122 18.52 -10.32 3.67
N ALA A 123 18.34 -9.00 3.57
CA ALA A 123 18.89 -8.20 2.47
C ALA A 123 20.43 -8.22 2.48
N GLN A 124 21.05 -8.07 3.66
CA GLN A 124 22.50 -8.17 3.81
C GLN A 124 23.01 -9.55 3.42
N ALA A 125 22.33 -10.63 3.86
CA ALA A 125 22.71 -11.99 3.48
C ALA A 125 22.64 -12.23 1.97
N ARG A 126 21.61 -11.68 1.30
CA ARG A 126 21.51 -11.73 -0.17
C ARG A 126 22.63 -10.97 -0.85
N ALA A 127 22.94 -9.77 -0.40
CA ALA A 127 24.03 -8.96 -0.97
C ALA A 127 25.39 -9.67 -0.86
N VAL A 128 25.66 -10.34 0.28
CA VAL A 128 26.87 -11.16 0.45
C VAL A 128 26.87 -12.35 -0.51
N GLY A 129 25.73 -13.04 -0.66
CA GLY A 129 25.59 -14.15 -1.61
C GLY A 129 25.82 -13.72 -3.06
N GLU A 130 25.24 -12.59 -3.48
CA GLU A 130 25.44 -12.01 -4.81
C GLU A 130 26.91 -11.64 -5.05
N GLN A 131 27.57 -11.06 -4.06
CA GLN A 131 28.99 -10.71 -4.16
C GLN A 131 29.89 -11.95 -4.33
N GLN A 132 29.57 -13.05 -3.63
CA GLN A 132 30.28 -14.32 -3.80
C GLN A 132 30.07 -14.92 -5.20
N VAL A 133 28.83 -14.88 -5.72
CA VAL A 133 28.53 -15.35 -7.09
C VAL A 133 29.30 -14.54 -8.13
N LEU A 134 29.33 -13.21 -8.00
CA LEU A 134 30.10 -12.34 -8.89
C LEU A 134 31.60 -12.64 -8.84
N GLN A 135 32.15 -12.86 -7.64
CA GLN A 135 33.56 -13.23 -7.50
C GLN A 135 33.88 -14.55 -8.20
N GLN A 136 33.00 -15.54 -8.09
CA GLN A 136 33.14 -16.83 -8.78
C GLN A 136 33.04 -16.67 -10.30
N GLN A 137 32.12 -15.84 -10.79
CA GLN A 137 32.00 -15.54 -12.23
C GLN A 137 33.26 -14.84 -12.77
N ILE A 138 33.82 -13.87 -12.03
CA ILE A 138 35.07 -13.20 -12.40
C ILE A 138 36.21 -14.22 -12.48
N TYR A 139 36.32 -15.11 -11.50
CA TYR A 139 37.32 -16.18 -11.49
C TYR A 139 37.18 -17.12 -12.70
N ASN A 140 35.96 -17.59 -12.98
CA ASN A 140 35.70 -18.46 -14.13
C ASN A 140 36.03 -17.76 -15.46
N LYS A 141 35.64 -16.49 -15.62
CA LYS A 141 35.96 -15.69 -16.80
C LYS A 141 37.46 -15.45 -16.97
N ALA A 142 38.22 -15.39 -15.87
CA ALA A 142 39.68 -15.30 -15.92
C ALA A 142 40.31 -16.62 -16.39
N ILE A 143 39.77 -17.76 -15.95
CA ILE A 143 40.17 -19.09 -16.46
C ILE A 143 39.88 -19.21 -17.95
N GLU A 144 38.67 -18.83 -18.39
CA GLU A 144 38.30 -18.87 -19.81
C GLU A 144 39.24 -18.01 -20.67
N ARG A 145 39.61 -16.81 -20.20
CA ARG A 145 40.61 -15.98 -20.89
C ARG A 145 41.96 -16.65 -21.01
N LYS A 146 42.46 -17.28 -19.95
CA LYS A 146 43.72 -18.03 -20.02
C LYS A 146 43.64 -19.19 -21.01
N ILE A 147 42.55 -19.95 -21.00
CA ILE A 147 42.34 -21.04 -21.95
C ILE A 147 42.30 -20.51 -23.39
N GLN A 148 41.61 -19.40 -23.64
CA GLN A 148 41.58 -18.76 -24.96
C GLN A 148 42.95 -18.26 -25.39
N GLU A 149 43.71 -17.66 -24.49
CA GLU A 149 45.06 -17.17 -24.77
C GLU A 149 46.01 -18.32 -25.06
N GLU A 150 45.97 -19.42 -24.29
CA GLU A 150 46.73 -20.64 -24.58
C GLU A 150 46.34 -21.25 -25.93
N ARG A 151 45.04 -21.30 -26.25
CA ARG A 151 44.56 -21.74 -27.57
C ARG A 151 45.04 -20.82 -28.68
N PHE A 152 45.06 -19.51 -28.47
CA PHE A 152 45.58 -18.54 -29.43
C PHE A 152 47.08 -18.73 -29.63
N GLN A 153 47.85 -18.98 -28.57
CA GLN A 153 49.28 -19.28 -28.70
C GLN A 153 49.51 -20.62 -29.42
N GLN A 154 48.74 -21.67 -29.08
CA GLN A 154 48.81 -22.96 -29.80
C GLN A 154 48.42 -22.82 -31.27
N ALA A 155 47.35 -22.06 -31.55
CA ALA A 155 46.93 -21.73 -32.89
C ALA A 155 48.06 -20.98 -33.59
N LYS A 156 48.65 -19.93 -33.00
CA LYS A 156 49.78 -19.20 -33.59
C LYS A 156 50.99 -20.09 -33.87
N VAL A 157 51.29 -21.07 -33.02
CA VAL A 157 52.33 -22.07 -33.28
C VAL A 157 51.96 -22.96 -34.47
N LEU A 158 50.71 -23.43 -34.54
CA LEU A 158 50.19 -24.19 -35.68
C LEU A 158 50.14 -23.35 -36.96
N THR A 159 49.73 -22.08 -36.90
CA THR A 159 49.72 -21.16 -38.04
C THR A 159 51.14 -20.90 -38.48
N ASN A 160 52.10 -20.71 -37.57
CA ASN A 160 53.51 -20.59 -37.93
C ASN A 160 54.07 -21.89 -38.54
N GLN A 161 53.63 -23.07 -38.09
CA GLN A 161 53.98 -24.35 -38.72
C GLN A 161 53.34 -24.53 -40.10
N ILE A 162 52.12 -24.02 -40.31
CA ILE A 162 51.45 -23.99 -41.63
C ILE A 162 52.06 -22.91 -42.53
N TYR A 163 52.57 -21.82 -41.97
CA TYR A 163 53.28 -20.74 -42.69
C TYR A 163 54.71 -21.12 -43.09
N ASP A 164 55.36 -22.03 -42.37
CA ASP A 164 56.63 -22.64 -42.79
C ASP A 164 56.42 -23.61 -43.99
N GLU A 165 55.21 -24.13 -44.19
CA GLU A 165 54.80 -24.90 -45.38
C GLU A 165 54.18 -24.02 -46.49
N THR A 166 54.03 -22.70 -46.28
CA THR A 166 53.47 -21.77 -47.28
C THR A 166 54.36 -20.53 -47.51
N GLU A 167 55.69 -20.73 -47.52
CA GLU A 167 56.71 -19.80 -48.06
C GLU A 167 56.55 -19.48 -49.57
N GLU A 168 55.35 -19.60 -50.14
CA GLU A 168 55.01 -19.24 -51.52
C GLU A 168 53.91 -18.16 -51.63
N ILE A 169 53.59 -17.40 -50.56
CA ILE A 169 52.65 -16.26 -50.66
C ILE A 169 53.13 -15.03 -49.87
N VAL A 170 54.26 -14.46 -50.29
CA VAL A 170 54.78 -13.17 -49.77
C VAL A 170 53.84 -11.98 -50.09
N GLY A 171 52.86 -12.15 -51.00
CA GLY A 171 51.98 -11.06 -51.46
C GLY A 171 50.76 -10.75 -50.57
N LEU A 172 50.15 -11.76 -49.93
CA LEU A 172 48.82 -11.59 -49.31
C LEU A 172 48.86 -10.71 -48.05
N LYS A 173 49.93 -10.83 -47.25
CA LYS A 173 50.10 -10.01 -46.05
C LYS A 173 50.17 -8.52 -46.39
N LYS A 174 50.93 -8.17 -47.43
CA LYS A 174 51.03 -6.78 -47.90
C LYS A 174 49.69 -6.26 -48.41
N ILE A 175 48.94 -7.08 -49.16
CA ILE A 175 47.59 -6.74 -49.62
C ILE A 175 46.68 -6.44 -48.42
N TRP A 176 46.75 -7.24 -47.36
CA TRP A 176 45.97 -7.01 -46.15
C TRP A 176 46.33 -5.72 -45.42
N GLU A 177 47.62 -5.41 -45.29
CA GLU A 177 48.09 -4.14 -44.71
C GLU A 177 47.58 -2.93 -45.53
N GLU A 178 47.56 -3.05 -46.87
CA GLU A 178 46.99 -2.02 -47.73
C GLU A 178 45.47 -1.91 -47.57
N LEU A 179 44.74 -3.03 -47.50
CA LEU A 179 43.29 -3.09 -47.29
C LEU A 179 42.83 -2.47 -45.96
N GLU A 180 43.68 -2.48 -44.94
CA GLU A 180 43.40 -1.79 -43.66
C GLU A 180 43.38 -0.26 -43.80
N ILE A 181 44.04 0.28 -44.82
CA ILE A 181 44.11 1.73 -45.09
C ILE A 181 43.09 2.11 -46.18
N THR A 182 43.05 1.37 -47.28
CA THR A 182 42.24 1.66 -48.46
C THR A 182 41.87 0.38 -49.21
N SER A 183 40.69 0.34 -49.82
CA SER A 183 40.23 -0.81 -50.61
C SER A 183 40.62 -0.72 -52.09
N GLU A 184 41.44 0.25 -52.48
CA GLU A 184 41.85 0.48 -53.88
C GLU A 184 42.69 -0.67 -54.46
N VAL A 185 43.30 -1.51 -53.62
CA VAL A 185 44.01 -2.72 -54.07
C VAL A 185 43.05 -3.87 -54.43
N TRP A 186 41.78 -3.82 -54.00
CA TRP A 186 40.79 -4.88 -54.26
C TRP A 186 40.67 -5.32 -55.73
N PRO A 187 40.60 -4.41 -56.72
CA PRO A 187 40.49 -4.80 -58.13
C PRO A 187 41.76 -5.43 -58.68
N GLN A 188 42.91 -5.25 -58.00
CA GLN A 188 44.21 -5.80 -58.39
C GLN A 188 44.38 -7.26 -57.94
N ILE A 189 43.51 -7.71 -57.02
CA ILE A 189 43.47 -9.10 -56.59
C ILE A 189 42.76 -9.89 -57.72
N ILE A 190 43.54 -10.63 -58.51
CA ILE A 190 42.99 -11.43 -59.62
C ILE A 190 42.33 -12.70 -59.07
N ASP A 191 43.02 -13.37 -58.14
CA ASP A 191 42.58 -14.65 -57.63
C ASP A 191 41.41 -14.50 -56.66
N ARG A 192 40.42 -15.38 -56.84
CA ARG A 192 39.23 -15.42 -55.98
C ARG A 192 39.56 -15.78 -54.55
N GLU A 193 40.57 -16.61 -54.34
CA GLU A 193 40.86 -17.16 -53.01
C GLU A 193 41.42 -16.11 -52.03
N PRO A 194 42.41 -15.28 -52.39
CA PRO A 194 42.78 -14.09 -51.63
C PRO A 194 41.61 -13.16 -51.30
N LYS A 195 40.68 -12.94 -52.23
CA LYS A 195 39.46 -12.16 -51.98
C LYS A 195 38.58 -12.80 -50.91
N ARG A 196 38.32 -14.10 -51.04
CA ARG A 196 37.54 -14.89 -50.08
C ARG A 196 38.14 -14.81 -48.68
N LEU A 197 39.45 -15.02 -48.56
CA LEU A 197 40.16 -14.95 -47.28
C LEU A 197 40.11 -13.54 -46.66
N SER A 198 40.23 -12.51 -47.49
CA SER A 198 40.17 -11.11 -47.03
C SER A 198 38.78 -10.75 -46.47
N ILE A 199 37.71 -11.18 -47.12
CA ILE A 199 36.34 -10.97 -46.62
C ILE A 199 36.08 -11.84 -45.39
N GLN A 200 36.48 -13.12 -45.40
CA GLN A 200 36.28 -14.02 -44.27
C GLN A 200 36.94 -13.47 -43.01
N ARG A 201 38.18 -12.97 -43.14
CA ARG A 201 38.89 -12.28 -42.05
C ARG A 201 38.07 -11.13 -41.47
N GLN A 202 37.43 -10.31 -42.31
CA GLN A 202 36.60 -9.20 -41.82
C GLN A 202 35.31 -9.67 -41.15
N ILE A 203 34.66 -10.72 -41.66
CA ILE A 203 33.49 -11.33 -41.01
C ILE A 203 33.86 -11.85 -39.62
N ASP A 204 35.02 -12.52 -39.49
CA ASP A 204 35.50 -13.04 -38.21
C ASP A 204 35.79 -11.90 -37.22
N LEU A 205 36.42 -10.81 -37.67
CA LEU A 205 36.64 -9.61 -36.85
C LEU A 205 35.34 -8.96 -36.38
N TYR A 206 34.31 -8.89 -37.24
CA TYR A 206 32.98 -8.42 -36.82
C TYR A 206 32.35 -9.33 -35.77
N LYS A 207 32.49 -10.63 -35.94
CA LYS A 207 31.96 -11.62 -34.98
C LYS A 207 32.62 -11.48 -33.61
N GLU A 208 33.93 -11.22 -33.56
CA GLU A 208 34.66 -10.93 -32.31
C GLU A 208 34.12 -9.67 -31.60
N GLN A 209 33.57 -8.71 -32.35
CA GLN A 209 32.92 -7.50 -31.84
C GLN A 209 31.44 -7.72 -31.48
N GLY A 210 30.93 -8.94 -31.60
CA GLY A 210 29.52 -9.27 -31.37
C GLY A 210 28.58 -8.89 -32.52
N ILE A 211 29.12 -8.63 -33.72
CA ILE A 211 28.37 -8.30 -34.92
C ILE A 211 28.30 -9.55 -35.80
N ASN A 212 27.10 -10.01 -36.13
CA ASN A 212 26.91 -11.19 -36.97
C ASN A 212 26.68 -10.77 -38.43
N ILE A 213 27.44 -11.40 -39.33
CA ILE A 213 27.22 -11.39 -40.78
C ILE A 213 26.99 -12.85 -41.17
N TYR A 214 25.82 -13.17 -41.72
CA TYR A 214 25.37 -14.56 -41.89
C TYR A 214 25.71 -15.12 -43.29
N LYS A 215 25.83 -14.27 -44.30
CA LYS A 215 26.20 -14.69 -45.66
C LYS A 215 27.69 -15.01 -45.75
N SER A 216 28.03 -15.92 -46.64
CA SER A 216 29.41 -16.36 -46.83
C SER A 216 30.28 -15.29 -47.49
N ALA A 217 31.60 -15.40 -47.31
CA ALA A 217 32.55 -14.50 -47.95
C ALA A 217 32.38 -14.45 -49.49
N ASP A 218 32.09 -15.59 -50.12
CA ASP A 218 31.83 -15.69 -51.56
C ASP A 218 30.67 -14.83 -52.05
N HIS A 219 29.62 -14.67 -51.25
CA HIS A 219 28.48 -13.81 -51.58
C HIS A 219 28.94 -12.35 -51.78
N TYR A 220 29.85 -11.90 -50.92
CA TYR A 220 30.31 -10.52 -50.92
C TYR A 220 31.39 -10.22 -51.96
N ILE A 221 32.12 -11.22 -52.46
CA ILE A 221 33.13 -11.00 -53.53
C ILE A 221 32.47 -10.33 -54.73
N GLY A 222 31.38 -10.90 -55.24
CA GLY A 222 30.69 -10.36 -56.42
C GLY A 222 30.08 -8.98 -56.19
N MET A 223 29.65 -8.70 -54.95
CA MET A 223 29.12 -7.38 -54.59
C MET A 223 30.20 -6.32 -54.54
N ILE A 224 31.35 -6.61 -53.92
CA ILE A 224 32.45 -5.66 -53.82
C ILE A 224 33.10 -5.46 -55.20
N ASP A 225 33.20 -6.50 -56.03
CA ASP A 225 33.63 -6.39 -57.42
C ASP A 225 32.70 -5.44 -58.21
N SER A 226 31.38 -5.66 -58.11
CA SER A 226 30.40 -4.75 -58.73
C SER A 226 30.49 -3.33 -58.19
N LEU A 227 30.73 -3.16 -56.89
CA LEU A 227 30.88 -1.86 -56.25
C LEU A 227 32.13 -1.13 -56.75
N SER A 228 33.25 -1.85 -56.91
CA SER A 228 34.51 -1.31 -57.40
C SER A 228 34.41 -0.75 -58.82
N ILE A 229 33.59 -1.39 -59.66
CA ILE A 229 33.34 -0.95 -61.04
C ILE A 229 32.39 0.24 -61.06
N ASN A 230 31.28 0.15 -60.33
CA ASN A 230 30.20 1.14 -60.44
C ASN A 230 30.44 2.41 -59.61
N ASN A 231 31.15 2.29 -58.48
CA ASN A 231 31.39 3.38 -57.53
C ASN A 231 32.83 3.32 -56.97
N PRO A 232 33.86 3.54 -57.80
CA PRO A 232 35.26 3.40 -57.40
C PRO A 232 35.65 4.33 -56.24
N SER A 233 34.96 5.46 -56.06
CA SER A 233 35.21 6.38 -54.94
C SER A 233 34.98 5.75 -53.56
N LEU A 234 34.17 4.69 -53.48
CA LEU A 234 33.95 3.97 -52.21
C LEU A 234 35.16 3.16 -51.80
N LEU A 235 36.04 2.79 -52.74
CA LEU A 235 37.26 2.04 -52.44
C LEU A 235 38.32 2.88 -51.72
N LYS A 236 38.17 4.21 -51.67
CA LYS A 236 39.02 5.09 -50.85
C LYS A 236 38.85 4.87 -49.34
N ASN A 237 37.84 4.10 -48.93
CA ASN A 237 37.62 3.74 -47.55
C ASN A 237 38.40 2.47 -47.19
N PRO A 238 38.76 2.27 -45.91
CA PRO A 238 39.26 1.00 -45.41
C PRO A 238 38.34 -0.17 -45.77
N PHE A 239 38.92 -1.34 -46.01
CA PHE A 239 38.20 -2.52 -46.46
C PHE A 239 37.11 -2.98 -45.49
N GLU A 240 37.35 -2.82 -44.19
CA GLU A 240 36.34 -2.98 -43.15
C GLU A 240 35.05 -2.20 -43.50
N LYS A 241 35.15 -0.91 -43.84
CA LYS A 241 34.00 -0.06 -44.14
C LYS A 241 33.30 -0.47 -45.43
N VAL A 242 34.05 -0.97 -46.40
CA VAL A 242 33.48 -1.50 -47.64
C VAL A 242 32.66 -2.77 -47.36
N VAL A 243 33.20 -3.71 -46.58
CA VAL A 243 32.50 -4.93 -46.15
C VAL A 243 31.24 -4.59 -45.33
N MET A 244 31.34 -3.65 -44.38
CA MET A 244 30.18 -3.14 -43.63
C MET A 244 29.09 -2.61 -44.56
N LEU A 245 29.47 -1.77 -45.53
CA LEU A 245 28.54 -1.13 -46.44
C LEU A 245 27.77 -2.16 -47.27
N VAL A 246 28.47 -3.16 -47.83
CA VAL A 246 27.81 -4.22 -48.60
C VAL A 246 26.95 -5.13 -47.73
N ALA A 247 27.37 -5.41 -46.48
CA ALA A 247 26.56 -6.18 -45.54
C ALA A 247 25.29 -5.44 -45.10
N VAL A 248 25.37 -4.11 -44.90
CA VAL A 248 24.22 -3.26 -44.61
C VAL A 248 23.27 -3.17 -45.81
N LEU A 249 23.80 -3.04 -47.04
CA LEU A 249 22.99 -3.09 -48.26
C LEU A 249 22.20 -4.40 -48.37
N GLU A 250 22.75 -5.50 -47.87
CA GLU A 250 22.12 -6.82 -47.87
C GLU A 250 21.23 -7.11 -46.65
N TYR A 251 21.07 -6.15 -45.73
CA TYR A 251 20.38 -6.34 -44.46
C TYR A 251 20.95 -7.52 -43.63
N ASP A 252 22.26 -7.77 -43.78
CA ASP A 252 22.95 -8.90 -43.16
C ASP A 252 23.93 -8.48 -42.06
N PHE A 253 24.04 -7.19 -41.77
CA PHE A 253 24.88 -6.66 -40.70
C PHE A 253 24.08 -6.55 -39.40
N ASP A 254 24.25 -7.52 -38.49
CA ASP A 254 23.48 -7.63 -37.25
C ASP A 254 24.33 -7.26 -36.03
N ASN A 255 24.19 -6.01 -35.59
CA ASN A 255 24.81 -5.46 -34.38
C ASN A 255 23.80 -5.31 -33.22
N GLY A 256 22.63 -5.97 -33.31
CA GLY A 256 21.54 -5.84 -32.35
C GLY A 256 20.64 -4.61 -32.53
N GLN A 257 20.93 -3.72 -33.48
CA GLN A 257 20.04 -2.61 -33.84
C GLN A 257 18.99 -3.03 -34.88
N ASP A 258 17.93 -2.23 -34.99
CA ASP A 258 16.97 -2.37 -36.08
C ASP A 258 17.65 -2.14 -37.44
N ARG A 259 17.49 -3.11 -38.36
CA ARG A 259 18.23 -3.14 -39.63
C ARG A 259 17.81 -2.03 -40.59
N ASP A 260 16.52 -1.65 -40.59
CA ASP A 260 16.02 -0.52 -41.39
C ASP A 260 16.63 0.80 -40.89
N SER A 261 16.67 0.98 -39.56
CA SER A 261 17.27 2.15 -38.91
C SER A 261 18.76 2.26 -39.21
N LEU A 262 19.50 1.16 -39.10
CA LEU A 262 20.92 1.12 -39.44
C LEU A 262 21.17 1.41 -40.92
N ALA A 263 20.41 0.78 -41.82
CA ALA A 263 20.54 1.00 -43.26
C ALA A 263 20.25 2.46 -43.62
N ARG A 264 19.21 3.07 -43.04
CA ARG A 264 18.89 4.48 -43.25
C ARG A 264 19.98 5.42 -42.74
N GLN A 265 20.59 5.10 -41.61
CA GLN A 265 21.69 5.89 -41.03
C GLN A 265 22.95 5.83 -41.90
N ILE A 266 23.34 4.64 -42.36
CA ILE A 266 24.59 4.44 -43.09
C ILE A 266 24.48 4.84 -44.56
N LEU A 267 23.38 4.52 -45.22
CA LEU A 267 23.18 4.78 -46.65
C LEU A 267 22.63 6.20 -46.90
N GLY A 268 21.99 6.81 -45.91
CA GLY A 268 21.21 8.03 -46.10
C GLY A 268 19.88 7.77 -46.80
N GLY A 269 18.98 8.76 -46.76
CA GLY A 269 17.58 8.59 -47.17
C GLY A 269 17.39 8.09 -48.60
N LYS A 270 18.09 8.67 -49.58
CA LYS A 270 17.91 8.31 -51.00
C LYS A 270 18.34 6.87 -51.30
N LEU A 271 19.56 6.49 -50.90
CA LEU A 271 20.10 5.15 -51.17
C LEU A 271 19.39 4.08 -50.36
N TYR A 272 18.92 4.41 -49.15
CA TYR A 272 18.09 3.50 -48.36
C TYR A 272 16.80 3.13 -49.10
N GLU A 273 16.04 4.11 -49.61
CA GLU A 273 14.79 3.84 -50.34
C GLU A 273 15.03 3.08 -51.65
N GLU A 274 16.11 3.38 -52.37
CA GLU A 274 16.51 2.63 -53.57
C GLU A 274 16.86 1.18 -53.25
N ASN A 275 17.63 0.94 -52.17
CA ASN A 275 18.01 -0.40 -51.74
C ASN A 275 16.82 -1.20 -51.22
N LYS A 276 15.87 -0.56 -50.52
CA LYS A 276 14.65 -1.20 -50.03
C LYS A 276 13.79 -1.72 -51.20
N ARG A 277 13.62 -0.91 -52.26
CA ARG A 277 12.94 -1.32 -53.50
C ARG A 277 13.63 -2.48 -54.19
N ARG A 278 14.98 -2.48 -54.27
CA ARG A 278 15.76 -3.58 -54.86
C ARG A 278 15.47 -4.92 -54.17
N LEU A 279 15.27 -4.90 -52.86
CA LEU A 279 15.00 -6.10 -52.05
C LEU A 279 13.51 -6.47 -51.99
N GLY A 280 12.62 -5.72 -52.65
CA GLY A 280 11.18 -5.99 -52.69
C GLY A 280 10.48 -5.79 -51.34
N ARG A 281 10.96 -4.85 -50.53
CA ARG A 281 10.42 -4.51 -49.20
C ARG A 281 9.79 -3.13 -49.15
#